data_AF-A0A712CM33-F1
#
_entry.id   AF-A0A712CM33-F1
#
_cell.length_a   1.000
_cell.length_b   1.000
_cell.length_c   1.000
_cell.angle_alpha   90.00
_cell.angle_beta   90.00
_cell.angle_gamma   90.00
#
_symmetry.space_group_name_H-M   'P 1'
#
loop_
_entity.id
_entity.type
_entity.pdbx_description
1 polymer ?
#
loop_
_entity_poly.entity_id
_entity_poly.type
_entity_poly.pdbx_seq_one_letter_code
_entity_poly.pdbx_strand_id
1 'polypeptide(L)'
;MAISIKTSEDIEKMRVAGRLAAEVLEMIEPYIKPGVTTGELDRICNDYIVNEQHAISACLGYHGYPKSVCISINEVVCHGIPDDAKHLKDGDIVNIDVTVIKDEFHGDTSKMFIVGKPTIL
;
A
#
# COMPACT_ATOMS: atom_id res chain seq x y z
N MET A 1 16.81 21.14 -4.66
CA MET A 1 15.35 21.07 -4.81
C MET A 1 14.74 22.16 -3.92
N ALA A 2 13.82 22.97 -4.44
CA ALA A 2 13.15 23.98 -3.62
C ALA A 2 11.96 23.34 -2.90
N ILE A 3 11.72 23.72 -1.64
CA ILE A 3 10.53 23.30 -0.90
C ILE A 3 9.35 24.14 -1.41
N SER A 4 8.31 23.46 -1.89
CA SER A 4 7.07 24.11 -2.35
C SER A 4 6.22 24.52 -1.15
N ILE A 5 5.87 25.81 -1.07
CA ILE A 5 4.86 26.30 -0.13
C ILE A 5 3.48 26.02 -0.74
N LYS A 6 2.69 25.19 -0.07
CA LYS A 6 1.38 24.75 -0.54
C LYS A 6 0.32 25.82 -0.32
N THR A 7 -0.56 25.98 -1.31
CA THR A 7 -1.76 26.80 -1.16
C THR A 7 -2.81 26.07 -0.32
N SER A 8 -3.84 26.77 0.14
CA SER A 8 -4.96 26.12 0.83
C SER A 8 -5.63 25.04 -0.03
N GLU A 9 -5.75 25.27 -1.34
CA GLU A 9 -6.32 24.30 -2.28
C GLU A 9 -5.44 23.04 -2.39
N ASP A 10 -4.12 23.22 -2.52
CA ASP A 10 -3.19 22.09 -2.54
C ASP A 10 -3.31 21.25 -1.27
N ILE A 11 -3.44 21.90 -0.12
CA ILE A 11 -3.57 21.21 1.17
C ILE A 11 -4.88 20.39 1.22
N GLU A 12 -6.00 20.90 0.70
CA GLU A 12 -7.23 20.11 0.63
C GLU A 12 -7.08 18.88 -0.27
N LYS A 13 -6.43 19.01 -1.43
CA LYS A 13 -6.15 17.87 -2.32
C LYS A 13 -5.22 16.85 -1.66
N MET A 14 -4.20 17.31 -0.95
CA MET A 14 -3.31 16.44 -0.16
C MET A 14 -4.06 15.70 0.94
N ARG A 15 -5.03 16.33 1.62
CA ARG A 15 -5.87 15.64 2.63
C ARG A 15 -6.69 14.52 2.00
N VAL A 16 -7.25 14.75 0.81
CA VAL A 16 -7.98 13.71 0.08
C VAL A 16 -7.03 12.57 -0.29
N ALA A 17 -5.90 12.84 -0.94
CA ALA A 17 -4.96 11.81 -1.36
C ALA A 17 -4.43 10.99 -0.16
N GLY A 18 -4.06 11.65 0.94
CA GLY A 18 -3.60 10.98 2.15
C GLY A 18 -4.67 10.12 2.81
N ARG A 19 -5.93 10.57 2.85
CA ARG A 19 -7.06 9.76 3.33
C ARG A 19 -7.26 8.53 2.46
N LEU A 20 -7.24 8.67 1.14
CA LEU A 20 -7.43 7.54 0.22
C LEU A 20 -6.33 6.48 0.43
N ALA A 21 -5.06 6.88 0.58
CA ALA A 21 -3.98 5.93 0.84
C ALA A 21 -4.17 5.17 2.17
N ALA A 22 -4.65 5.85 3.23
CA ALA A 22 -4.96 5.21 4.50
C ALA A 22 -6.16 4.23 4.40
N GLU A 23 -7.21 4.60 3.67
CA GLU A 23 -8.38 3.74 3.44
C GLU A 23 -8.02 2.41 2.74
N VAL A 24 -6.99 2.40 1.86
CA VAL A 24 -6.49 1.15 1.25
C VAL A 24 -5.93 0.21 2.34
N LEU A 25 -5.18 0.75 3.31
CA LEU A 25 -4.61 -0.04 4.41
C LEU A 25 -5.69 -0.56 5.38
N GLU A 26 -6.77 0.19 5.58
CA GLU A 26 -7.93 -0.27 6.35
C GLU A 26 -8.70 -1.37 5.60
N MET A 27 -8.91 -1.18 4.30
CA MET A 27 -9.63 -2.12 3.44
C MET A 27 -8.90 -3.46 3.30
N ILE A 28 -7.57 -3.45 3.19
CA ILE A 28 -6.79 -4.66 2.95
C ILE A 28 -6.62 -5.53 4.21
N GLU A 29 -6.73 -4.95 5.40
CA GLU A 29 -6.56 -5.63 6.69
C GLU A 29 -7.28 -6.99 6.82
N PRO A 30 -8.59 -7.13 6.50
CA PRO A 30 -9.29 -8.41 6.57
C PRO A 30 -8.79 -9.50 5.60
N TYR A 31 -7.96 -9.16 4.62
CA TYR A 31 -7.37 -10.10 3.65
C TYR A 31 -6.00 -10.62 4.09
N ILE A 32 -5.37 -10.01 5.10
CA ILE A 32 -4.04 -10.39 5.59
C ILE A 32 -4.16 -11.66 6.44
N LYS A 33 -4.09 -12.81 5.77
CA LYS A 33 -4.32 -14.14 6.36
C LYS A 33 -3.26 -15.14 5.90
N PRO A 34 -2.94 -16.16 6.71
CA PRO A 34 -2.07 -17.26 6.29
C PRO A 34 -2.56 -17.89 4.99
N GLY A 35 -1.64 -18.15 4.07
CA GLY A 35 -1.91 -18.74 2.76
C GLY A 35 -2.27 -17.74 1.66
N VAL A 36 -2.62 -16.50 1.97
CA VAL A 36 -2.84 -15.46 0.94
C VAL A 36 -1.50 -15.04 0.33
N THR A 37 -1.47 -14.82 -0.98
CA THR A 37 -0.25 -14.43 -1.69
C THR A 37 -0.08 -12.92 -1.70
N THR A 38 1.17 -12.43 -1.75
CA THR A 38 1.38 -10.97 -1.89
C THR A 38 0.88 -10.46 -3.23
N GLY A 39 0.95 -11.27 -4.30
CA GLY A 39 0.35 -10.95 -5.59
C GLY A 39 -1.18 -10.77 -5.55
N GLU A 40 -1.88 -11.55 -4.72
CA GLU A 40 -3.32 -11.38 -4.51
C GLU A 40 -3.64 -10.10 -3.75
N LEU A 41 -2.90 -9.81 -2.67
CA LEU A 41 -3.07 -8.55 -1.92
C LEU A 41 -2.83 -7.32 -2.79
N ASP A 42 -1.82 -7.35 -3.66
CA ASP A 42 -1.54 -6.28 -4.62
C ASP A 42 -2.70 -6.03 -5.58
N ARG A 43 -3.31 -7.09 -6.11
CA ARG A 43 -4.50 -6.97 -6.98
C ARG A 43 -5.69 -6.36 -6.24
N ILE A 44 -5.96 -6.81 -5.01
CA ILE A 44 -7.06 -6.27 -4.20
C ILE A 44 -6.84 -4.78 -3.91
N CYS A 45 -5.62 -4.38 -3.52
CA CYS A 45 -5.27 -2.97 -3.33
C CYS A 45 -5.46 -2.16 -4.62
N ASN A 46 -4.93 -2.66 -5.74
CA ASN A 46 -5.04 -1.99 -7.03
C ASN A 46 -6.50 -1.79 -7.47
N ASP A 47 -7.31 -2.84 -7.35
CA ASP A 47 -8.72 -2.80 -7.75
C ASP A 47 -9.50 -1.80 -6.89
N TYR A 48 -9.22 -1.73 -5.60
CA TYR A 48 -9.83 -0.72 -4.72
C TYR A 48 -9.40 0.71 -5.10
N ILE A 49 -8.11 0.93 -5.33
CA ILE A 49 -7.57 2.25 -5.74
C ILE A 49 -8.21 2.72 -7.06
N VAL A 50 -8.30 1.84 -8.06
CA VAL A 50 -8.77 2.21 -9.41
C VAL A 50 -10.29 2.27 -9.47
N ASN A 51 -10.98 1.24 -8.98
CA ASN A 51 -12.40 1.07 -9.23
C ASN A 51 -13.28 1.74 -8.17
N GLU A 52 -12.83 1.78 -6.91
CA GLU A 52 -13.61 2.39 -5.82
C GLU A 52 -13.19 3.85 -5.56
N GLN A 53 -11.89 4.13 -5.51
CA GLN A 53 -11.38 5.47 -5.19
C GLN A 53 -11.22 6.37 -6.44
N HIS A 54 -11.29 5.78 -7.63
CA HIS A 54 -11.02 6.44 -8.91
C HIS A 54 -9.70 7.20 -8.88
N ALA A 55 -8.66 6.51 -8.42
CA ALA A 55 -7.31 7.00 -8.26
C ALA A 55 -6.31 6.06 -8.95
N ILE A 56 -5.02 6.37 -8.87
CA ILE A 56 -3.96 5.60 -9.52
C ILE A 56 -2.91 5.24 -8.48
N SER A 57 -2.32 4.04 -8.55
CA SER A 57 -1.13 3.73 -7.76
C SER A 57 0.08 4.51 -8.29
N ALA A 58 0.81 5.20 -7.40
CA ALA A 58 2.06 5.84 -7.78
C ALA A 58 3.22 4.85 -7.92
N CYS A 59 3.12 3.66 -7.32
CA CYS A 59 4.16 2.64 -7.39
C CYS A 59 4.23 2.02 -8.80
N LEU A 60 3.08 1.85 -9.45
CA LEU A 60 3.00 1.11 -10.70
C LEU A 60 3.73 1.84 -11.84
N GLY A 61 4.82 1.23 -12.31
CA GLY A 61 5.69 1.77 -13.37
C GLY A 61 6.75 2.76 -12.89
N TYR A 62 6.75 3.16 -11.61
CA TYR A 62 7.72 4.12 -11.06
C TYR A 62 9.14 3.53 -11.11
N HIS A 63 10.02 4.13 -11.92
CA HIS A 63 11.35 3.60 -12.23
C HIS A 63 11.36 2.11 -12.63
N GLY A 64 10.29 1.64 -13.30
CA GLY A 64 10.14 0.24 -13.71
C GLY A 64 9.64 -0.70 -12.61
N TYR A 65 9.20 -0.19 -11.45
CA TYR A 65 8.58 -0.99 -10.41
C TYR A 65 7.28 -1.64 -10.95
N PRO A 66 7.09 -2.97 -10.81
CA PRO A 66 6.10 -3.69 -11.63
C PRO A 66 4.72 -3.85 -10.98
N LYS A 67 4.50 -3.34 -9.76
CA LYS A 67 3.32 -3.63 -8.93
C LYS A 67 2.71 -2.35 -8.35
N SER A 68 1.50 -2.46 -7.81
CA SER A 68 0.69 -1.31 -7.37
C SER A 68 0.91 -0.94 -5.90
N VAL A 69 1.42 -1.84 -5.08
CA VAL A 69 1.86 -1.57 -3.70
C VAL A 69 3.17 -2.30 -3.40
N CYS A 70 3.90 -1.88 -2.37
CA CYS A 70 5.04 -2.66 -1.87
C CYS A 70 4.59 -3.54 -0.71
N ILE A 71 4.99 -4.82 -0.72
CA ILE A 71 4.65 -5.77 0.35
C ILE A 71 5.93 -6.43 0.88
N SER A 72 6.30 -6.07 2.10
CA SER A 72 7.60 -6.41 2.69
C SER A 72 7.39 -7.32 3.90
N ILE A 73 7.70 -8.60 3.73
CA ILE A 73 7.52 -9.63 4.76
C ILE A 73 8.83 -9.80 5.54
N ASN A 74 8.73 -9.81 6.87
CA ASN A 74 9.81 -10.10 7.81
C ASN A 74 11.10 -9.29 7.56
N GLU A 75 12.16 -9.92 7.07
CA GLU A 75 13.48 -9.31 6.86
C GLU A 75 13.54 -8.32 5.69
N VAL A 76 12.51 -8.30 4.83
CA VAL A 76 12.43 -7.32 3.75
C VAL A 76 12.14 -5.95 4.35
N VAL A 77 13.13 -5.06 4.31
CA VAL A 77 13.05 -3.74 4.96
C VAL A 77 11.99 -2.85 4.31
N CYS A 78 11.98 -2.73 2.99
CA CYS A 78 11.03 -1.96 2.22
C CYS A 78 11.03 -2.43 0.75
N HIS A 79 10.09 -1.90 -0.05
CA HIS A 79 10.00 -2.11 -1.49
C HIS A 79 9.93 -3.59 -1.93
N GLY A 80 9.42 -4.48 -1.07
CA GLY A 80 9.19 -5.87 -1.44
C GLY A 80 8.22 -5.95 -2.62
N ILE A 81 8.57 -6.69 -3.66
CA ILE A 81 7.76 -6.84 -4.88
C ILE A 81 6.70 -7.94 -4.65
N PRO A 82 5.40 -7.64 -4.79
CA PRO A 82 4.35 -8.65 -4.80
C PRO A 82 4.56 -9.78 -5.83
N ASP A 83 4.30 -11.01 -5.42
CA ASP A 83 4.53 -12.23 -6.20
C ASP A 83 3.46 -13.30 -5.86
N ASP A 84 2.94 -13.99 -6.88
CA ASP A 84 1.90 -15.03 -6.71
C ASP A 84 2.43 -16.32 -6.07
N ALA A 85 3.74 -16.54 -6.05
CA ALA A 85 4.37 -17.65 -5.36
C ALA A 85 4.65 -17.34 -3.87
N LYS A 86 4.63 -16.07 -3.45
CA LYS A 86 4.99 -15.66 -2.08
C LYS A 86 3.75 -15.63 -1.18
N HIS A 87 3.57 -16.70 -0.42
CA HIS A 87 2.46 -16.90 0.50
C HIS A 87 2.80 -16.36 1.90
N LEU A 88 1.86 -15.67 2.53
CA LEU A 88 1.92 -15.28 3.93
C LEU A 88 1.83 -16.51 4.83
N LYS A 89 2.62 -16.54 5.91
CA LYS A 89 2.60 -17.61 6.91
C LYS A 89 2.04 -17.09 8.23
N ASP A 90 1.43 -17.98 9.01
CA ASP A 90 1.02 -17.66 10.38
C ASP A 90 2.26 -17.24 11.18
N GLY A 91 2.17 -16.08 11.83
CA GLY A 91 3.28 -15.48 12.58
C GLY A 91 4.17 -14.51 11.81
N ASP A 92 3.99 -14.36 10.49
CA ASP A 92 4.71 -13.34 9.74
C ASP A 92 4.30 -11.92 10.18
N ILE A 93 5.26 -11.00 10.11
CA ILE A 93 4.95 -9.56 10.04
C ILE A 93 5.05 -9.11 8.59
N VAL A 94 4.13 -8.25 8.17
CA VAL A 94 4.09 -7.75 6.80
C VAL A 94 3.83 -6.25 6.78
N ASN A 95 4.73 -5.49 6.16
CA ASN A 95 4.49 -4.11 5.79
C ASN A 95 3.73 -4.08 4.46
N ILE A 96 2.68 -3.27 4.39
CA ILE A 96 2.10 -2.86 3.11
C ILE A 96 2.28 -1.35 3.00
N ASP A 97 2.93 -0.93 1.93
CA ASP A 97 3.23 0.46 1.60
C ASP A 97 2.41 0.90 0.39
N VAL A 98 1.64 1.98 0.57
CA VAL A 98 0.64 2.45 -0.37
C VAL A 98 0.90 3.90 -0.70
N THR A 99 1.09 4.17 -1.99
CA THR A 99 1.10 5.52 -2.53
C THR A 99 0.02 5.68 -3.60
N VAL A 100 -0.91 6.61 -3.39
CA VAL A 100 -2.01 6.93 -4.32
C VAL A 100 -1.80 8.29 -4.95
N ILE A 101 -2.09 8.41 -6.25
CA ILE A 101 -2.21 9.67 -6.99
C ILE A 101 -3.69 10.01 -7.17
N LYS A 102 -4.11 11.15 -6.62
CA LYS A 102 -5.44 11.74 -6.82
C LYS A 102 -5.30 13.22 -7.12
N ASP A 103 -5.90 13.67 -8.23
CA ASP A 103 -5.91 15.07 -8.66
C ASP A 103 -4.50 15.71 -8.66
N GLU A 104 -3.50 14.96 -9.15
CA GLU A 104 -2.06 15.30 -9.21
C GLU A 104 -1.30 15.24 -7.86
N PHE A 105 -1.98 14.97 -6.74
CA PHE A 105 -1.37 14.87 -5.43
C PHE A 105 -1.12 13.42 -5.01
N HIS A 106 0.03 13.20 -4.39
CA HIS A 106 0.40 11.91 -3.83
C HIS A 106 -0.01 11.85 -2.35
N GLY A 107 -0.68 10.78 -1.95
CA GLY A 107 -0.85 10.37 -0.56
C GLY A 107 -0.03 9.12 -0.33
N ASP A 108 0.83 9.12 0.69
CA ASP A 108 1.81 8.07 0.93
C ASP A 108 1.79 7.62 2.40
N THR A 109 1.59 6.34 2.64
CA THR A 109 1.55 5.76 3.99
C THR A 109 1.73 4.24 3.97
N SER A 110 2.21 3.68 5.08
CA SER A 110 2.34 2.24 5.26
C SER A 110 1.91 1.80 6.66
N LYS A 111 1.57 0.51 6.79
CA LYS A 111 1.24 -0.12 8.08
C LYS A 111 1.89 -1.50 8.17
N MET A 112 2.40 -1.83 9.37
CA MET A 112 2.81 -3.19 9.73
C MET A 112 1.61 -3.97 10.22
N PHE A 113 1.42 -5.17 9.68
CA PHE A 113 0.39 -6.11 10.09
C PHE A 113 1.03 -7.40 10.61
N ILE A 114 0.27 -8.11 11.44
CA ILE A 114 0.61 -9.45 11.91
C ILE A 114 -0.30 -10.42 11.17
N VAL A 115 0.30 -11.43 10.53
CA VAL A 115 -0.44 -12.47 9.82
C VAL A 115 -0.84 -13.54 10.83
N GLY A 116 -2.15 -13.71 11.05
CA GLY A 116 -2.65 -14.68 12.01
C GLY A 116 -2.27 -14.32 13.44
N LYS A 117 -1.52 -15.19 14.14
CA LYS A 117 -1.14 -14.97 15.55
C LYS A 117 0.31 -14.48 15.69
N PRO A 118 0.60 -13.54 16.60
CA PRO A 118 1.97 -13.13 16.89
C PRO A 118 2.79 -14.31 17.42
N THR A 119 4.08 -14.37 17.06
CA THR A 119 5.01 -15.42 17.48
C THR A 119 5.56 -15.24 18.90
N ILE A 120 5.41 -14.05 19.49
CA ILE A 120 5.80 -13.72 20.86
C ILE A 120 4.72 -12.81 21.48
N LEU A 121 4.27 -13.13 22.69
CA LEU A 121 3.41 -12.29 23.56
C LEU A 121 4.21 -11.82 24.76
#